data_AF-A0A3C1ZF92-F1
#
_entry.id   AF-A0A3C1ZF92-F1
#
_cell.length_a   1.000
_cell.length_b   1.000
_cell.length_c   1.000
_cell.angle_alpha   90.00
_cell.angle_beta   90.00
_cell.angle_gamma   90.00
#
_symmetry.space_group_name_H-M   'P 1'
#
loop_
_entity.id
_entity.type
_entity.pdbx_description
1 polymer ?
#
loop_
_entity_poly.entity_id
_entity_poly.type
_entity_poly.pdbx_seq_one_letter_code
_entity_poly.pdbx_strand_id
1 'polypeptide(L)'
;MKAVVNNILFYLLYAIWYTLSLLPMWFHHFMADVLYVLVACVMHYRRAVIRKNLANAFPEKSERERRTIERDFYHFFCDYIAETVKFATMSHDEMRRRMTFEGTEQINECMARGQSVAVMLGHYGNWEWAVSIRLWLTHPAAAIGHIYHPLENPAMNRLFLTVRNRMGSE
;
A
#
# COMPACT_ATOMS: atom_id res chain seq x y z
N MET A 1 -26.13 19.01 5.44
CA MET A 1 -25.94 18.02 6.53
C MET A 1 -24.95 16.92 6.17
N LYS A 2 -25.16 16.15 5.09
CA LYS A 2 -24.24 15.06 4.65
C LYS A 2 -22.77 15.51 4.47
N ALA A 3 -22.53 16.67 3.85
CA ALA A 3 -21.18 17.21 3.67
C ALA A 3 -20.48 17.55 5.00
N VAL A 4 -21.23 18.12 5.97
CA VAL A 4 -20.70 18.44 7.30
C VAL A 4 -20.35 17.17 8.06
N VAL A 5 -21.23 16.17 8.02
CA VAL A 5 -20.98 14.84 8.62
C VAL A 5 -19.76 14.18 8.00
N ASN A 6 -19.63 14.19 6.67
CA ASN A 6 -18.47 13.64 5.97
C ASN A 6 -17.17 14.36 6.34
N ASN A 7 -17.20 15.68 6.51
CA ASN A 7 -16.03 16.45 6.96
C ASN A 7 -15.61 16.09 8.38
N ILE A 8 -16.58 16.02 9.31
CA ILE A 8 -16.30 15.60 10.70
C ILE A 8 -15.73 14.18 10.71
N LEU A 9 -16.35 13.26 9.97
CA LEU A 9 -15.90 11.89 9.85
C LEU A 9 -14.49 11.80 9.27
N PHE A 10 -14.18 12.57 8.23
CA PHE A 10 -12.84 12.65 7.66
C PHE A 10 -11.81 13.08 8.70
N TYR A 11 -12.03 14.18 9.42
CA TYR A 11 -11.07 14.66 10.40
C TYR A 11 -10.89 13.69 11.57
N LEU A 12 -11.96 13.03 12.01
CA LEU A 12 -11.89 11.99 13.03
C LEU A 12 -11.04 10.80 12.55
N LEU A 13 -11.35 10.26 11.36
CA LEU A 13 -10.62 9.14 10.77
C LEU A 13 -9.16 9.48 10.53
N TYR A 14 -8.89 10.68 9.99
CA TYR A 14 -7.53 11.17 9.76
C TYR A 14 -6.77 11.34 11.07
N ALA A 15 -7.37 11.91 12.12
CA ALA A 15 -6.72 12.06 13.42
C ALA A 15 -6.36 10.72 14.05
N ILE A 16 -7.27 9.73 14.00
CA ILE A 16 -7.01 8.37 14.48
C ILE A 16 -5.88 7.72 13.66
N TRP A 17 -5.99 7.73 12.33
CA TRP A 17 -5.00 7.15 11.44
C TRP A 17 -3.62 7.78 11.63
N TYR A 18 -3.56 9.11 11.67
CA TYR A 18 -2.33 9.86 11.85
C TYR A 18 -1.68 9.51 13.19
N THR A 19 -2.46 9.51 14.28
CA THR A 19 -1.95 9.16 15.62
C THR A 19 -1.41 7.73 15.65
N LEU A 20 -2.13 6.77 15.07
CA LEU A 20 -1.65 5.38 14.98
C LEU A 20 -0.37 5.27 14.15
N SER A 21 -0.25 6.04 13.08
CA SER A 21 0.94 6.01 12.22
C SER A 21 2.21 6.54 12.90
N LEU A 22 2.07 7.39 13.94
CA LEU A 22 3.24 7.92 14.67
C LEU A 22 3.97 6.83 15.47
N LEU A 23 3.32 5.69 15.73
CA LEU A 23 3.91 4.59 16.46
C LEU A 23 5.15 4.02 15.71
N PRO A 24 6.13 3.46 16.44
CA PRO A 24 7.33 2.93 15.81
C PRO A 24 7.02 1.71 14.94
N MET A 25 7.82 1.48 13.89
CA MET A 25 7.61 0.39 12.91
C MET A 25 7.44 -1.00 13.56
N TRP A 26 8.22 -1.31 14.60
CA TRP A 26 8.11 -2.60 15.29
C TRP A 26 6.71 -2.82 15.88
N PHE A 27 6.03 -1.75 16.32
CA PHE A 27 4.68 -1.86 16.86
C PHE A 27 3.67 -2.17 15.76
N HIS A 28 3.86 -1.61 14.56
CA HIS A 28 3.02 -1.94 13.41
C HIS A 28 3.17 -3.42 13.02
N HIS A 29 4.39 -3.96 13.00
CA HIS A 29 4.60 -5.40 12.72
C HIS A 29 4.03 -6.28 13.84
N PHE A 30 4.16 -5.89 15.10
CA PHE A 30 3.49 -6.60 16.20
C PHE A 30 1.96 -6.61 16.04
N MET A 31 1.36 -5.48 15.66
CA MET A 31 -0.07 -5.42 15.33
C MET A 31 -0.43 -6.26 14.11
N ALA A 32 0.44 -6.34 13.11
CA ALA A 32 0.25 -7.22 11.95
C ALA A 32 0.23 -8.70 12.35
N ASP A 33 1.09 -9.14 13.27
CA ASP A 33 1.08 -10.51 13.79
C ASP A 33 -0.20 -10.85 14.55
N VAL A 34 -0.70 -9.91 15.36
CA VAL A 34 -2.00 -10.06 16.04
C VAL A 34 -3.14 -10.12 15.03
N LEU A 35 -3.12 -9.24 14.02
CA LEU A 35 -4.10 -9.20 12.95
C LEU A 35 -4.09 -10.48 12.12
N TYR A 36 -2.90 -11.06 11.87
CA TYR A 36 -2.74 -12.34 11.20
C TYR A 36 -3.50 -13.45 11.92
N VAL A 37 -3.36 -13.56 13.25
CA VAL A 37 -4.08 -14.57 14.03
C VAL A 37 -5.59 -14.38 13.87
N LEU A 38 -6.08 -13.14 13.94
CA LEU A 38 -7.50 -12.85 13.79
C LEU A 38 -8.01 -13.19 12.38
N VAL A 39 -7.33 -12.72 11.34
CA VAL A 39 -7.75 -12.83 9.94
C VAL A 39 -7.61 -14.27 9.42
N ALA A 40 -6.48 -14.92 9.68
CA ALA A 40 -6.17 -16.24 9.18
C ALA A 40 -6.75 -17.37 10.05
N CYS A 41 -6.59 -17.27 11.37
CA CYS A 41 -6.89 -18.36 12.30
C CYS A 41 -8.31 -18.29 12.87
N VAL A 42 -8.86 -17.09 13.13
CA VAL A 42 -10.20 -16.96 13.72
C VAL A 42 -11.27 -16.77 12.65
N MET A 43 -11.11 -15.78 11.77
CA MET A 43 -12.12 -15.43 10.76
C MET A 43 -12.02 -16.26 9.48
N HIS A 44 -10.87 -16.87 9.21
CA HIS A 44 -10.58 -17.59 7.96
C HIS A 44 -10.88 -16.76 6.70
N TYR A 45 -10.53 -15.48 6.74
CA TYR A 45 -10.93 -14.48 5.76
C TYR A 45 -10.58 -14.89 4.33
N ARG A 46 -11.58 -15.05 3.47
CA ARG A 46 -11.46 -15.40 2.04
C ARG A 46 -10.62 -16.65 1.72
N ARG A 47 -10.46 -17.55 2.69
CA ARG A 47 -9.62 -18.75 2.57
C ARG A 47 -9.90 -19.60 1.32
N ALA A 48 -11.18 -19.78 0.97
CA ALA A 48 -11.56 -20.55 -0.23
C ALA A 48 -11.07 -19.89 -1.53
N VAL A 49 -11.16 -18.57 -1.63
CA VAL A 49 -10.71 -17.81 -2.80
C VAL A 49 -9.19 -17.88 -2.91
N ILE A 50 -8.48 -17.68 -1.80
CA ILE A 50 -7.02 -17.74 -1.75
C ILE A 50 -6.53 -19.13 -2.19
N ARG A 51 -7.11 -20.21 -1.64
CA ARG A 51 -6.75 -21.58 -2.01
C ARG A 51 -7.02 -21.90 -3.47
N LYS A 52 -8.17 -21.47 -4.00
CA LYS A 52 -8.50 -21.63 -5.42
C LYS A 52 -7.47 -20.91 -6.31
N ASN A 53 -7.12 -19.68 -5.97
CA ASN A 53 -6.12 -18.91 -6.71
C ASN A 53 -4.74 -19.58 -6.66
N LEU A 54 -4.32 -20.08 -5.50
CA LEU A 54 -3.04 -20.79 -5.36
C LEU A 54 -3.02 -22.11 -6.14
N ALA A 55 -4.13 -22.86 -6.16
CA ALA A 55 -4.22 -24.08 -6.94
C ALA A 55 -4.17 -23.80 -8.46
N ASN A 56 -4.77 -22.70 -8.91
CA ASN A 56 -4.74 -22.28 -10.31
C ASN A 56 -3.37 -21.72 -10.73
N ALA A 57 -2.72 -20.95 -9.85
CA ALA A 57 -1.45 -20.30 -10.13
C ALA A 57 -0.25 -21.25 -10.00
N PHE A 58 -0.35 -22.23 -9.10
CA PHE A 58 0.71 -23.20 -8.81
C PHE A 58 0.21 -24.64 -8.89
N PRO A 59 -0.31 -25.09 -10.05
CA PRO A 59 -0.83 -26.45 -10.23
C PRO A 59 0.22 -27.53 -9.95
N GLU A 60 1.50 -27.21 -10.13
CA GLU A 60 2.64 -28.09 -9.91
C GLU A 60 3.01 -28.29 -8.43
N LYS A 61 2.58 -27.38 -7.54
CA LYS A 61 2.88 -27.45 -6.10
C LYS A 61 1.93 -28.39 -5.37
N SER A 62 2.46 -29.12 -4.40
CA SER A 62 1.65 -29.92 -3.48
C SER A 62 0.74 -29.05 -2.61
N GLU A 63 -0.31 -29.64 -2.05
CA GLU A 63 -1.19 -28.95 -1.10
C GLU A 63 -0.44 -28.40 0.12
N ARG A 64 0.61 -29.09 0.58
CA ARG A 64 1.45 -28.64 1.70
C ARG A 64 2.20 -27.36 1.33
N GLU A 65 2.80 -27.30 0.16
CA GLU A 65 3.51 -26.10 -0.32
C GLU A 65 2.55 -24.93 -0.53
N ARG A 66 1.37 -25.19 -1.12
CA ARG A 66 0.33 -24.16 -1.27
C ARG A 66 -0.16 -23.65 0.09
N ARG A 67 -0.24 -24.49 1.11
CA ARG A 67 -0.57 -24.08 2.49
C ARG A 67 0.50 -23.21 3.12
N THR A 68 1.78 -23.48 2.85
CA THR A 68 2.87 -22.60 3.27
C THR A 68 2.72 -21.22 2.62
N ILE A 69 2.46 -21.17 1.30
CA ILE A 69 2.23 -19.90 0.59
C ILE A 69 0.98 -19.19 1.12
N GLU A 70 -0.11 -19.90 1.41
CA GLU A 70 -1.33 -19.33 2.02
C GLU A 70 -1.01 -18.65 3.35
N ARG A 71 -0.24 -19.30 4.22
CA ARG A 71 0.18 -18.75 5.51
C ARG A 71 1.03 -17.49 5.32
N ASP A 72 2.05 -17.57 4.47
CA ASP A 72 2.98 -16.47 4.23
C ASP A 72 2.25 -15.28 3.56
N PHE A 73 1.28 -15.54 2.70
CA PHE A 73 0.36 -14.54 2.16
C PHE A 73 -0.43 -13.82 3.26
N TYR A 74 -0.97 -14.53 4.25
CA TYR A 74 -1.72 -13.88 5.32
C TYR A 74 -0.85 -12.99 6.21
N HIS A 75 0.40 -13.39 6.50
CA HIS A 75 1.36 -12.53 7.19
C HIS A 75 1.64 -11.27 6.37
N PHE A 76 2.04 -11.46 5.11
CA PHE A 76 2.28 -10.35 4.17
C PHE A 76 1.07 -9.42 4.05
N PHE A 77 -0.15 -9.95 3.97
CA PHE A 77 -1.37 -9.15 3.87
C PHE A 77 -1.61 -8.30 5.11
N CYS A 78 -1.30 -8.82 6.30
CA CYS A 78 -1.43 -8.07 7.54
C CYS A 78 -0.32 -7.03 7.70
N ASP A 79 0.91 -7.36 7.31
CA ASP A 79 2.02 -6.40 7.23
C ASP A 79 1.68 -5.25 6.29
N TYR A 80 1.20 -5.56 5.08
CA TYR A 80 0.76 -4.58 4.10
C TYR A 80 -0.28 -3.60 4.68
N ILE A 81 -1.29 -4.10 5.41
CA ILE A 81 -2.29 -3.24 6.07
C ILE A 81 -1.64 -2.34 7.12
N ALA A 82 -0.79 -2.90 7.99
CA ALA A 82 -0.14 -2.15 9.06
C ALA A 82 0.84 -1.09 8.51
N GLU A 83 1.60 -1.44 7.48
CA GLU A 83 2.53 -0.57 6.76
C GLU A 83 1.82 0.55 6.00
N THR A 84 0.62 0.29 5.49
CA THR A 84 -0.24 1.31 4.86
C THR A 84 -0.64 2.38 5.88
N VAL A 85 -0.91 2.00 7.13
CA VAL A 85 -1.16 2.97 8.21
C VAL A 85 0.11 3.78 8.48
N LYS A 86 1.25 3.10 8.67
CA LYS A 86 2.53 3.74 8.97
C LYS A 86 3.01 4.70 7.87
N PHE A 87 2.64 4.41 6.62
CA PHE A 87 2.98 5.26 5.49
C PHE A 87 2.50 6.71 5.64
N ALA A 88 1.48 7.01 6.45
CA ALA A 88 0.99 8.38 6.64
C ALA A 88 1.98 9.34 7.33
N THR A 89 2.95 8.84 8.10
CA THR A 89 3.94 9.69 8.81
C THR A 89 5.40 9.28 8.59
N MET A 90 5.65 8.27 7.76
CA MET A 90 7.01 7.86 7.38
C MET A 90 7.79 9.04 6.74
N SER A 91 9.04 9.29 7.16
CA SER A 91 9.86 10.34 6.55
C SER A 91 10.37 9.91 5.16
N HIS A 92 10.84 10.86 4.35
CA HIS A 92 11.48 10.54 3.07
C HIS A 92 12.72 9.65 3.25
N ASP A 93 13.50 9.89 4.31
CA ASP A 93 14.71 9.10 4.58
C ASP A 93 14.37 7.67 5.02
N GLU A 94 13.36 7.50 5.87
CA GLU A 94 12.88 6.17 6.25
C GLU A 94 12.27 5.43 5.06
N MET A 95 11.55 6.13 4.18
CA MET A 95 11.03 5.56 2.94
C MET A 95 12.16 5.10 2.02
N ARG A 96 13.19 5.94 1.78
CA ARG A 96 14.37 5.57 0.97
C ARG A 96 15.17 4.41 1.56
N ARG A 97 15.16 4.24 2.88
CA ARG A 97 15.82 3.11 3.56
C ARG A 97 15.09 1.78 3.34
N ARG A 98 13.77 1.83 3.11
CA ARG A 98 12.90 0.65 3.06
C ARG A 98 12.45 0.27 1.65
N MET A 99 12.32 1.25 0.77
CA MET A 99 11.91 1.06 -0.61
C MET A 99 13.07 1.41 -1.53
N THR A 100 13.30 0.59 -2.54
CA THR A 100 14.26 0.87 -3.61
C THR A 100 13.55 0.72 -4.95
N PHE A 101 13.91 1.58 -5.90
CA PHE A 101 13.42 1.49 -7.27
C PHE A 101 14.63 1.31 -8.18
N GLU A 102 14.73 0.13 -8.77
CA GLU A 102 15.75 -0.19 -9.77
C GLU A 102 15.24 0.21 -11.15
N GLY A 103 16.13 0.72 -12.02
CA GLY A 103 15.76 1.11 -13.38
C GLY A 103 14.99 2.44 -13.47
N THR A 104 15.20 3.35 -12.51
CA THR A 104 14.63 4.71 -12.59
C THR A 104 15.42 5.60 -13.55
N GLU A 105 16.63 5.19 -13.92
CA GLU A 105 17.50 5.87 -14.87
C GLU A 105 16.83 5.96 -16.25
N GLN A 106 16.23 4.87 -16.73
CA GLN A 106 15.51 4.87 -18.01
C GLN A 106 14.30 5.80 -18.00
N ILE A 107 13.59 5.87 -16.87
CA ILE A 107 12.46 6.79 -16.69
C ILE A 107 12.98 8.24 -16.76
N ASN A 108 14.05 8.54 -16.03
CA ASN A 108 14.69 9.86 -16.01
C ASN A 108 15.19 10.30 -17.39
N GLU A 109 15.77 9.39 -18.17
CA GLU A 109 16.20 9.66 -19.55
C GLU A 109 15.03 9.96 -20.49
N CYS A 110 13.96 9.17 -20.43
CA CYS A 110 12.75 9.41 -21.22
C CYS A 110 12.14 10.79 -20.89
N MET A 111 12.01 11.11 -19.60
CA MET A 111 11.50 12.42 -19.16
C MET A 111 12.42 13.57 -19.61
N ALA A 112 13.75 13.38 -19.57
CA ALA A 112 14.72 14.39 -20.05
C ALA A 112 14.58 14.68 -21.54
N ARG A 113 14.11 13.70 -22.33
CA ARG A 113 13.78 13.87 -23.75
C ARG A 113 12.38 14.45 -23.99
N GLY A 114 11.66 14.84 -22.94
CA GLY A 114 10.29 15.34 -23.03
C GLY A 114 9.25 14.26 -23.34
N GLN A 115 9.57 12.99 -23.12
CA GLN A 115 8.66 11.87 -23.38
C GLN A 115 7.80 11.57 -22.15
N SER A 116 6.55 11.19 -22.39
CA SER A 116 5.69 10.62 -21.35
C SER A 116 6.07 9.16 -21.07
N VAL A 117 6.03 8.75 -19.80
CA VAL A 117 6.32 7.38 -19.36
C VAL A 117 5.09 6.81 -18.67
N ALA A 118 4.69 5.60 -19.05
CA ALA A 118 3.68 4.82 -18.34
C ALA A 118 4.36 3.65 -17.62
N VAL A 119 4.12 3.52 -16.31
CA VAL A 119 4.63 2.42 -15.49
C VAL A 119 3.48 1.47 -15.18
N MET A 120 3.65 0.19 -15.50
CA MET A 120 2.66 -0.86 -15.22
C MET A 120 3.10 -1.66 -14.00
N LEU A 121 2.24 -1.70 -12.98
CA LEU A 121 2.48 -2.40 -11.72
C LEU A 121 1.49 -3.56 -11.55
N GLY A 122 1.97 -4.69 -11.07
CA GLY A 122 1.11 -5.74 -10.54
C GLY A 122 0.57 -5.36 -9.15
N HIS A 123 -0.57 -5.92 -8.75
CA HIS A 123 -1.04 -5.85 -7.36
C HIS A 123 -0.20 -6.80 -6.49
N TYR A 124 1.07 -6.44 -6.31
CA TYR A 124 2.08 -7.24 -5.63
C TYR A 124 3.02 -6.34 -4.83
N GLY A 125 3.49 -6.83 -3.69
CA GLY A 125 4.24 -6.03 -2.75
C GLY A 125 3.40 -4.89 -2.14
N ASN A 126 4.08 -3.91 -1.56
CA ASN A 126 3.42 -2.75 -0.97
C ASN A 126 3.20 -1.66 -2.02
N TRP A 127 2.06 -1.70 -2.72
CA TRP A 127 1.75 -0.71 -3.75
C TRP A 127 1.47 0.69 -3.17
N GLU A 128 1.11 0.81 -1.88
CA GLU A 128 0.96 2.11 -1.22
C GLU A 128 2.31 2.79 -1.05
N TRP A 129 3.39 2.04 -0.91
CA TRP A 129 4.74 2.59 -0.92
C TRP A 129 5.25 2.85 -2.34
N ALA A 130 4.74 2.16 -3.37
CA ALA A 130 5.13 2.37 -4.75
C ALA A 130 4.87 3.82 -5.23
N VAL A 131 3.90 4.52 -4.63
CA VAL A 131 3.63 5.94 -4.93
C VAL A 131 4.78 6.87 -4.53
N SER A 132 5.74 6.38 -3.73
CA SER A 132 6.95 7.10 -3.34
C SER A 132 8.01 7.17 -4.45
N ILE A 133 7.80 6.55 -5.62
CA ILE A 133 8.73 6.58 -6.76
C ILE A 133 9.19 7.99 -7.12
N ARG A 134 8.35 9.01 -6.86
CA ARG A 134 8.69 10.43 -6.96
C ARG A 134 10.04 10.78 -6.32
N LEU A 135 10.39 10.17 -5.20
CA LEU A 135 11.64 10.44 -4.46
C LEU A 135 12.90 10.00 -5.22
N TRP A 136 12.76 9.21 -6.28
CA TRP A 136 13.83 8.73 -7.18
C TRP A 136 13.82 9.38 -8.57
N LEU A 137 12.80 10.19 -8.88
CA LEU A 137 12.74 10.88 -10.18
C LEU A 137 13.37 12.27 -10.09
N THR A 138 14.16 12.61 -11.09
CA THR A 138 15.02 13.81 -11.12
C THR A 138 14.36 15.03 -11.75
N HIS A 139 13.13 14.89 -12.27
CA HIS A 139 12.39 15.94 -12.95
C HIS A 139 11.31 16.54 -12.03
N PRO A 140 11.60 17.60 -11.25
CA PRO A 140 10.68 18.14 -10.26
C PRO A 140 9.41 18.76 -10.87
N ALA A 141 9.44 19.13 -12.16
CA ALA A 141 8.27 19.66 -12.86
C ALA A 141 7.39 18.58 -13.49
N ALA A 142 7.82 17.31 -13.50
CA ALA A 142 7.02 16.23 -14.09
C ALA A 142 5.75 16.00 -13.26
N ALA A 143 4.59 15.94 -13.92
CA ALA A 143 3.37 15.45 -13.30
C ALA A 143 3.47 13.93 -13.13
N ILE A 144 3.30 13.44 -11.89
CA ILE A 144 3.27 12.00 -11.59
C ILE A 144 1.90 11.68 -11.05
N GLY A 145 1.08 11.06 -11.89
CA GLY A 145 -0.26 10.63 -11.52
C GLY A 145 -0.35 9.13 -11.29
N HIS A 146 -1.20 8.72 -10.36
CA HIS A 146 -1.60 7.32 -10.19
C HIS A 146 -3.05 7.13 -10.63
N ILE A 147 -3.33 6.06 -11.39
CA ILE A 147 -4.72 5.74 -11.72
C ILE A 147 -5.44 5.33 -10.44
N TYR A 148 -6.48 6.08 -10.09
CA TYR A 148 -7.24 5.89 -8.85
C TYR A 148 -8.71 5.57 -9.13
N HIS A 149 -9.19 4.50 -8.51
CA HIS A 149 -10.62 4.22 -8.42
C HIS A 149 -11.18 4.86 -7.14
N PRO A 150 -12.13 5.81 -7.23
CA PRO A 150 -12.72 6.44 -6.04
C PRO A 150 -13.36 5.43 -5.09
N LEU A 151 -13.07 5.56 -3.80
CA LEU A 151 -13.71 4.74 -2.77
C LEU A 151 -15.17 5.18 -2.54
N GLU A 152 -16.06 4.21 -2.31
CA GLU A 152 -17.49 4.45 -2.12
C GLU A 152 -17.79 5.41 -0.96
N ASN A 153 -17.00 5.34 0.13
CA ASN A 153 -17.13 6.24 1.27
C ASN A 153 -16.32 7.54 1.02
N PRO A 154 -16.95 8.72 0.94
CA PRO A 154 -16.25 9.97 0.63
C PRO A 154 -15.18 10.39 1.65
N ALA A 155 -15.37 10.08 2.93
CA ALA A 155 -14.41 10.40 3.98
C ALA A 155 -13.15 9.50 3.85
N MET A 156 -13.35 8.20 3.60
CA MET A 156 -12.26 7.27 3.33
C MET A 156 -11.54 7.61 2.02
N ASN A 157 -12.28 7.96 0.97
CA ASN A 157 -11.73 8.41 -0.29
C ASN A 157 -10.77 9.60 -0.10
N ARG A 158 -11.22 10.61 0.64
CA ARG A 158 -10.40 11.79 0.95
C ARG A 158 -9.19 11.43 1.82
N LEU A 159 -9.33 10.51 2.78
CA LEU A 159 -8.23 10.02 3.61
C LEU A 159 -7.14 9.37 2.76
N PHE A 160 -7.50 8.43 1.89
CA PHE A 160 -6.53 7.75 1.02
C PHE A 160 -5.84 8.71 0.04
N LEU A 161 -6.58 9.65 -0.55
CA LEU A 161 -5.98 10.69 -1.41
C LEU A 161 -4.99 11.56 -0.61
N THR A 162 -5.33 11.95 0.63
CA THR A 162 -4.44 12.74 1.49
C THR A 162 -3.15 11.99 1.79
N VAL A 163 -3.25 10.69 2.12
CA VAL A 163 -2.10 9.86 2.47
C VAL A 163 -1.22 9.59 1.24
N ARG A 164 -1.80 9.27 0.08
CA ARG A 164 -1.04 8.95 -1.14
C ARG A 164 -0.32 10.17 -1.74
N ASN A 165 -0.93 11.35 -1.63
CA ASN A 165 -0.37 12.55 -2.24
C ASN A 165 0.78 13.16 -1.43
N ARG A 166 1.02 12.68 -0.19
CA ARG A 166 2.05 13.25 0.70
C ARG A 166 3.47 13.14 0.18
N MET A 167 3.74 12.19 -0.72
CA MET A 167 5.05 11.97 -1.33
C MET A 167 5.25 12.75 -2.64
N GLY A 168 4.33 13.66 -2.97
CA GLY A 168 4.43 14.53 -4.16
C GLY A 168 3.96 13.88 -5.47
N SER A 169 3.17 12.80 -5.37
CA SER A 169 2.39 12.28 -6.49
C SER A 169 0.95 12.83 -6.42
N GLU A 170 0.27 12.92 -7.56
CA GLU A 170 -1.10 13.46 -7.69
C GLU A 170 -2.16 12.40 -8.01
#